data_AF-A0A8X7UJJ0-F1
#
_entry.id   AF-A0A8X7UJJ0-F1
#
_cell.length_a   1.000
_cell.length_b   1.000
_cell.length_c   1.000
_cell.angle_alpha   90.00
_cell.angle_beta   90.00
_cell.angle_gamma   90.00
#
_symmetry.space_group_name_H-M   'P 1'
#
loop_
_entity.id
_entity.type
_entity.pdbx_description
1 polymer ?
#
loop_
_entity_poly.entity_id
_entity_poly.type
_entity_poly.pdbx_seq_one_letter_code
_entity_poly.pdbx_strand_id
1 'polypeptide(L)'
;MESFHLVLFGSSLSTKDIETWLATALSRNLRELFLINEYSNEKPNILPSRLYTCKSLVILKLRGEIRLDVPRLSCLPSLKTFELILDKYFQGGPLRRLLSICPVLENLLVNCGWDDYDKGLITVTVPSLQRLTLYLHSETEGMLPRGLVIDSPSLKYLKLRDRHQWRDSSNLLARLLEDSPNLRVLDIFEIDHDDRDYEELISTTVRTVRESVLSNLRTFNWSRYFERRPQEMDLAVYILGEKWSLKDCNNLV
;
A
#
# COMPACT_ATOMS: atom_id res chain seq x y z
N MET A 1 -6.05 -8.13 27.10
CA MET A 1 -6.96 -7.26 26.29
C MET A 1 -6.69 -7.62 24.86
N GLU A 2 -7.69 -8.09 24.12
CA GLU A 2 -7.46 -8.66 22.78
C GLU A 2 -7.29 -7.55 21.73
N SER A 3 -8.22 -6.61 21.68
CA SER A 3 -8.21 -5.47 20.76
C SER A 3 -8.41 -4.14 21.50
N PHE A 4 -7.85 -3.07 20.93
CA PHE A 4 -8.01 -1.71 21.38
C PHE A 4 -8.22 -0.81 20.18
N HIS A 5 -9.38 -0.15 20.15
CA HIS A 5 -9.74 0.80 19.12
C HIS A 5 -9.84 2.19 19.74
N LEU A 6 -9.05 3.10 19.22
CA LEU A 6 -9.00 4.49 19.66
C LEU A 6 -9.23 5.40 18.46
N VAL A 7 -10.33 6.14 18.53
CA VAL A 7 -10.69 7.15 17.53
C VAL A 7 -10.60 8.50 18.20
N LEU A 8 -9.71 9.33 17.68
CA LEU A 8 -9.38 10.63 18.23
C LEU A 8 -10.10 11.70 17.39
N PHE A 9 -11.04 12.41 18.01
CA PHE A 9 -11.73 13.59 17.46
C PHE A 9 -11.56 14.82 18.36
N GLY A 10 -11.36 16.01 17.76
CA GLY A 10 -11.52 17.34 18.39
C GLY A 10 -10.43 17.78 19.41
N SER A 11 -10.13 19.08 19.54
CA SER A 11 -8.90 19.63 20.15
C SER A 11 -8.61 19.46 21.67
N SER A 12 -9.23 18.52 22.41
CA SER A 12 -9.18 18.52 23.88
C SER A 12 -8.34 17.43 24.58
N LEU A 13 -7.92 16.37 23.88
CA LEU A 13 -7.13 15.29 24.51
C LEU A 13 -5.64 15.61 24.53
N SER A 14 -5.01 15.49 25.70
CA SER A 14 -3.56 15.65 25.79
C SER A 14 -2.85 14.44 25.18
N THR A 15 -1.74 14.67 24.48
CA THR A 15 -0.92 13.60 23.88
C THR A 15 -0.43 12.60 24.94
N LYS A 16 -0.23 13.06 26.17
CA LYS A 16 0.17 12.23 27.32
C LYS A 16 -0.91 11.24 27.74
N ASP A 17 -2.19 11.64 27.69
CA ASP A 17 -3.29 10.75 28.04
C ASP A 17 -3.41 9.62 27.01
N ILE A 18 -3.28 9.97 25.72
CA ILE A 18 -3.27 9.01 24.61
C ILE A 18 -2.10 8.04 24.75
N GLU A 19 -0.89 8.54 25.01
CA GLU A 19 0.29 7.70 25.25
C GLU A 19 0.08 6.76 26.44
N THR A 20 -0.53 7.25 27.52
CA THR A 20 -0.82 6.47 28.74
C THR A 20 -1.83 5.36 28.46
N TRP A 21 -2.88 5.64 27.69
CA TRP A 21 -3.88 4.63 27.29
C TRP A 21 -3.26 3.56 26.42
N LEU A 22 -2.46 3.95 25.42
CA LEU A 22 -1.73 3.02 24.56
C LEU A 22 -0.74 2.18 25.36
N ALA A 23 0.06 2.78 26.24
CA ALA A 23 1.01 2.07 27.10
C ALA A 23 0.32 1.08 28.04
N THR A 24 -0.86 1.44 28.57
CA THR A 24 -1.68 0.58 29.42
C THR A 24 -2.24 -0.60 28.63
N ALA A 25 -2.77 -0.36 27.43
CA ALA A 25 -3.27 -1.42 26.55
C ALA A 25 -2.15 -2.38 26.14
N LEU A 26 -0.98 -1.85 25.73
CA LEU A 26 0.20 -2.64 25.36
C LEU A 26 0.72 -3.50 26.52
N SER A 27 0.64 -3.00 27.77
CA SER A 27 1.02 -3.76 28.97
C SER A 27 0.08 -4.94 29.27
N ARG A 28 -1.09 -4.98 28.63
CA ARG A 28 -2.10 -6.04 28.77
C ARG A 28 -2.09 -7.03 27.60
N ASN A 29 -0.92 -7.21 26.97
CA ASN A 29 -0.68 -8.10 25.83
C ASN A 29 -1.66 -7.88 24.67
N LEU A 30 -1.78 -6.61 24.26
CA LEU A 30 -2.63 -6.22 23.15
C LEU A 30 -2.28 -6.99 21.87
N ARG A 31 -3.28 -7.54 21.19
CA ARG A 31 -3.11 -8.24 19.91
C ARG A 31 -3.50 -7.37 18.73
N GLU A 32 -4.46 -6.49 18.89
CA GLU A 32 -4.94 -5.64 17.80
C GLU A 32 -5.02 -4.18 18.24
N LEU A 33 -4.36 -3.30 17.50
CA LEU A 33 -4.44 -1.86 17.71
C LEU A 33 -5.02 -1.19 16.47
N PHE A 34 -6.08 -0.42 16.70
CA PHE A 34 -6.70 0.43 15.68
C PHE A 34 -6.66 1.86 16.19
N LEU A 35 -5.93 2.72 15.51
CA LEU A 35 -5.77 4.12 15.88
C LEU A 35 -6.16 5.00 14.70
N ILE A 36 -7.16 5.84 14.91
CA ILE A 36 -7.60 6.84 13.94
C ILE A 36 -7.38 8.22 14.56
N ASN A 37 -6.56 9.04 13.92
CA ASN A 37 -6.25 10.40 14.34
C ASN A 37 -6.75 11.42 13.32
N GLU A 38 -7.94 11.99 13.55
CA GLU A 38 -8.55 13.00 12.68
C GLU A 38 -8.18 14.45 13.08
N TYR A 39 -7.15 14.63 13.92
CA TYR A 39 -6.70 15.96 14.33
C TYR A 39 -5.89 16.64 13.23
N SER A 40 -6.28 17.88 12.88
CA SER A 40 -5.74 18.60 11.72
C SER A 40 -4.45 19.38 11.99
N ASN A 41 -4.07 19.57 13.26
CA ASN A 41 -3.04 20.53 13.64
C ASN A 41 -1.98 19.85 14.53
N GLU A 42 -0.79 19.72 13.95
CA GLU A 42 0.45 19.15 14.51
C GLU A 42 0.46 17.62 14.55
N LYS A 43 1.39 16.99 13.81
CA LYS A 43 1.67 15.53 13.83
C LYS A 43 2.16 15.12 15.21
N PRO A 44 1.30 14.73 16.17
CA PRO A 44 1.76 14.50 17.52
C PRO A 44 2.43 13.13 17.55
N ASN A 45 3.54 13.00 18.25
CA ASN A 45 4.14 11.68 18.49
C ASN A 45 3.30 10.94 19.53
N ILE A 46 2.16 10.41 19.10
CA ILE A 46 1.20 9.69 19.95
C ILE A 46 1.55 8.22 20.14
N LEU A 47 2.48 7.68 19.33
CA LEU A 47 2.83 6.26 19.37
C LEU A 47 3.93 6.02 20.42
N PRO A 48 3.64 5.31 21.53
CA PRO A 48 4.66 5.03 22.52
C PRO A 48 5.74 4.11 21.93
N SER A 49 6.99 4.29 22.35
CA SER A 49 8.12 3.43 21.93
C SER A 49 7.88 1.94 22.19
N ARG A 50 7.11 1.62 23.23
CA ARG A 50 6.66 0.26 23.58
C ARG A 50 5.85 -0.41 22.48
N LEU A 51 5.16 0.35 21.63
CA LEU A 51 4.42 -0.21 20.50
C LEU A 51 5.35 -1.04 19.62
N TYR A 52 6.50 -0.46 19.25
CA TYR A 52 7.49 -1.05 18.34
C TYR A 52 8.28 -2.22 18.92
N THR A 53 8.05 -2.57 20.18
CA THR A 53 8.66 -3.73 20.87
C THR A 53 7.60 -4.72 21.36
N CYS A 54 6.33 -4.50 21.01
CA CYS A 54 5.23 -5.33 21.45
C CYS A 54 5.25 -6.70 20.76
N LYS A 55 5.46 -7.75 21.56
CA LYS A 55 5.54 -9.13 21.06
C LYS A 55 4.17 -9.78 20.84
N SER A 56 3.10 -9.23 21.41
CA SER A 56 1.75 -9.78 21.27
C SER A 56 0.97 -9.17 20.10
N LEU A 57 1.41 -8.03 19.56
CA LEU A 57 0.68 -7.29 18.54
C LEU A 57 0.71 -8.04 17.20
N VAL A 58 -0.48 -8.38 16.71
CA VAL A 58 -0.74 -9.12 15.47
C VAL A 58 -1.28 -8.20 14.38
N ILE A 59 -2.14 -7.25 14.74
CA ILE A 59 -2.78 -6.32 13.81
C ILE A 59 -2.51 -4.88 14.27
N LEU A 60 -2.01 -4.05 13.36
CA LEU A 60 -1.81 -2.63 13.58
C LEU A 60 -2.48 -1.85 12.44
N LYS A 61 -3.46 -1.03 12.78
CA LYS A 61 -4.14 -0.14 11.83
C LYS A 61 -3.99 1.30 12.28
N LEU A 62 -3.41 2.12 11.43
CA LEU A 62 -3.12 3.52 11.69
C LEU A 62 -3.78 4.35 10.58
N ARG A 63 -4.67 5.28 10.98
CA ARG A 63 -5.34 6.19 10.06
C ARG A 63 -5.19 7.65 10.50
N GLY A 64 -5.00 8.56 9.55
CA GLY A 64 -4.96 10.01 9.75
C GLY A 64 -3.56 10.55 9.97
N GLU A 65 -3.41 11.66 10.70
CA GLU A 65 -2.11 12.32 10.88
C GLU A 65 -1.25 11.65 11.96
N ILE A 66 -0.50 10.60 11.59
CA ILE A 66 0.30 9.82 12.53
C ILE A 66 1.78 9.85 12.16
N ARG A 67 2.64 10.19 13.14
CA ARG A 67 4.10 10.17 12.98
C ARG A 67 4.65 8.80 13.40
N LEU A 68 5.43 8.18 12.50
CA LEU A 68 6.09 6.90 12.74
C LEU A 68 7.53 7.10 13.22
N ASP A 69 7.73 7.26 14.53
CA ASP A 69 9.04 7.37 15.15
C ASP A 69 9.56 6.03 15.63
N VAL A 70 10.01 5.20 14.68
CA VAL A 70 10.51 3.85 14.98
C VAL A 70 11.86 3.95 15.73
N PRO A 71 12.03 3.42 16.96
CA PRO A 71 13.32 3.37 17.65
C PRO A 71 14.34 2.43 17.00
N ARG A 72 15.63 2.54 17.33
CA ARG A 72 16.70 1.71 16.70
C ARG A 72 16.62 0.22 17.11
N LEU A 73 16.22 -0.05 18.35
CA LEU A 73 16.13 -1.40 18.91
C LEU A 73 14.66 -1.83 18.98
N SER A 74 14.06 -2.04 17.82
CA SER A 74 12.63 -2.34 17.69
C SER A 74 12.41 -3.67 16.96
N CYS A 75 11.39 -4.41 17.36
CA CYS A 75 10.99 -5.65 16.71
C CYS A 75 9.52 -5.92 17.03
N LEU A 76 8.73 -6.16 15.99
CA LEU A 76 7.32 -6.54 16.04
C LEU A 76 7.18 -8.00 15.56
N PRO A 77 7.59 -8.98 16.39
CA PRO A 77 7.79 -10.36 15.94
C PRO A 77 6.48 -11.11 15.62
N SER A 78 5.32 -10.57 16.01
CA SER A 78 4.02 -11.21 15.81
C SER A 78 3.13 -10.46 14.83
N LEU A 79 3.58 -9.32 14.29
CA LEU A 79 2.74 -8.46 13.46
C LEU A 79 2.54 -9.10 12.09
N LYS A 80 1.29 -9.50 11.80
CA LYS A 80 0.87 -10.13 10.56
C LYS A 80 0.15 -9.18 9.61
N THR A 81 -0.54 -8.18 10.15
CA THR A 81 -1.32 -7.23 9.36
C THR A 81 -0.96 -5.81 9.77
N PHE A 82 -0.56 -5.01 8.78
CA PHE A 82 -0.29 -3.59 8.96
C PHE A 82 -1.09 -2.78 7.94
N GLU A 83 -1.90 -1.84 8.42
CA GLU A 83 -2.64 -0.90 7.58
C GLU A 83 -2.25 0.53 7.96
N LEU A 84 -1.85 1.30 6.96
CA LEU A 84 -1.45 2.69 7.09
C LEU A 84 -2.24 3.53 6.09
N ILE A 85 -3.10 4.41 6.59
CA ILE A 85 -3.92 5.32 5.79
C ILE A 85 -3.63 6.74 6.24
N LEU A 86 -2.98 7.53 5.41
CA LEU A 86 -2.53 8.87 5.78
C LEU A 86 -3.26 9.90 4.93
N ASP A 87 -3.83 10.90 5.61
CA ASP A 87 -4.58 11.98 4.95
C ASP A 87 -3.65 13.04 4.32
N LYS A 88 -2.35 13.00 4.64
CA LYS A 88 -1.33 13.94 4.14
C LYS A 88 -0.06 13.20 3.73
N TYR A 89 0.86 13.97 3.14
CA TYR A 89 2.13 13.52 2.59
C TYR A 89 2.99 12.71 3.56
N PHE A 90 3.52 11.61 3.03
CA PHE A 90 4.31 10.65 3.78
C PHE A 90 5.68 10.41 3.17
N GLN A 91 6.71 10.64 3.98
CA GLN A 91 8.09 10.30 3.64
C GLN A 91 8.29 8.78 3.68
N GLY A 92 8.85 8.19 2.62
CA GLY A 92 9.05 6.73 2.52
C GLY A 92 9.97 6.12 3.59
N GLY A 93 10.90 6.90 4.17
CA GLY A 93 11.89 6.44 5.14
C GLY A 93 11.31 5.78 6.40
N PRO A 94 10.39 6.44 7.12
CA PRO A 94 9.69 5.86 8.27
C PRO A 94 8.98 4.53 7.99
N LEU A 95 8.30 4.38 6.85
CA LEU A 95 7.62 3.12 6.50
C LEU A 95 8.64 2.01 6.27
N ARG A 96 9.70 2.26 5.48
CA ARG A 96 10.77 1.28 5.26
C ARG A 96 11.34 0.77 6.58
N ARG A 97 11.58 1.68 7.52
CA ARG A 97 12.09 1.33 8.85
C ARG A 97 11.09 0.50 9.64
N LEU A 98 9.80 0.83 9.59
CA LEU A 98 8.76 0.05 10.26
C LEU A 98 8.63 -1.36 9.66
N LEU A 99 8.65 -1.48 8.33
CA LEU A 99 8.57 -2.78 7.65
C LEU A 99 9.77 -3.68 7.99
N SER A 100 10.97 -3.10 8.13
CA SER A 100 12.18 -3.86 8.49
C SER A 100 12.13 -4.52 9.87
N ILE A 101 11.23 -4.07 10.76
CA ILE A 101 11.09 -4.64 12.11
C ILE A 101 9.94 -5.66 12.21
N CYS A 102 9.26 -5.98 11.11
CA CYS A 102 8.09 -6.85 11.05
C CYS A 102 8.40 -8.15 10.26
N PRO A 103 9.13 -9.12 10.83
CA PRO A 103 9.64 -10.28 10.09
C PRO A 103 8.58 -11.29 9.62
N VAL A 104 7.37 -11.23 10.17
CA VAL A 104 6.25 -12.16 9.88
C VAL A 104 5.05 -11.47 9.24
N LEU A 105 5.24 -10.25 8.72
CA LEU A 105 4.16 -9.47 8.12
C LEU A 105 3.64 -10.18 6.87
N GLU A 106 2.34 -10.49 6.85
CA GLU A 106 1.66 -11.22 5.77
C GLU A 106 0.81 -10.27 4.91
N ASN A 107 0.24 -9.23 5.52
CA ASN A 107 -0.69 -8.29 4.87
C ASN A 107 -0.27 -6.84 5.11
N LEU A 108 -0.11 -6.08 4.03
CA LEU A 108 0.22 -4.67 4.06
C LEU A 108 -0.78 -3.87 3.22
N LEU A 109 -1.39 -2.85 3.83
CA LEU A 109 -2.15 -1.81 3.13
C LEU A 109 -1.49 -0.47 3.36
N VAL A 110 -1.18 0.24 2.29
CA VAL A 110 -0.65 1.61 2.32
C VAL A 110 -1.54 2.48 1.45
N ASN A 111 -2.10 3.51 2.05
CA ASN A 111 -2.80 4.60 1.39
C ASN A 111 -2.12 5.90 1.79
N CYS A 112 -1.41 6.54 0.87
CA CYS A 112 -0.72 7.79 1.14
C CYS A 112 -0.73 8.73 -0.06
N GLY A 113 -0.79 10.02 0.24
CA GLY A 113 -0.58 11.11 -0.70
C GLY A 113 0.91 11.44 -0.88
N TRP A 114 1.31 11.94 -2.05
CA TRP A 114 2.67 12.45 -2.32
C TRP A 114 2.71 13.91 -2.77
N ASP A 115 3.79 14.59 -2.38
CA ASP A 115 4.12 15.98 -2.71
C ASP A 115 5.40 16.01 -3.54
N ASP A 116 5.51 16.93 -4.49
CA ASP A 116 6.62 17.10 -5.44
C ASP A 116 8.01 17.22 -4.80
N TYR A 117 8.07 17.62 -3.53
CA TYR A 117 9.34 17.75 -2.81
C TYR A 117 9.87 16.42 -2.26
N ASP A 118 9.04 15.37 -2.20
CA ASP A 118 9.39 14.10 -1.57
C ASP A 118 9.98 13.11 -2.58
N LYS A 119 11.30 13.19 -2.76
CA LYS A 119 12.08 12.30 -3.64
C LYS A 119 12.29 10.89 -3.07
N GLY A 120 11.56 10.52 -2.01
CA GLY A 120 11.77 9.30 -1.24
C GLY A 120 11.37 8.03 -2.01
N LEU A 121 12.32 7.09 -2.14
CA LEU A 121 12.04 5.74 -2.64
C LEU A 121 11.18 4.99 -1.61
N ILE A 122 10.01 4.48 -2.02
CA ILE A 122 9.29 3.51 -1.19
C ILE A 122 9.86 2.14 -1.48
N THR A 123 10.40 1.51 -0.45
CA THR A 123 10.95 0.16 -0.54
C THR A 123 10.17 -0.75 0.38
N VAL A 124 9.45 -1.71 -0.22
CA VAL A 124 8.75 -2.77 0.49
C VAL A 124 9.60 -4.02 0.39
N THR A 125 10.51 -4.21 1.36
CA THR A 125 11.35 -5.42 1.46
C THR A 125 10.87 -6.26 2.64
N VAL A 126 9.92 -7.15 2.39
CA VAL A 126 9.30 -7.99 3.42
C VAL A 126 9.13 -9.41 2.88
N PRO A 127 10.06 -10.35 3.18
CA PRO A 127 10.04 -11.69 2.60
C PRO A 127 8.78 -12.50 2.90
N SER A 128 8.12 -12.25 4.03
CA SER A 128 6.89 -12.94 4.46
C SER A 128 5.61 -12.38 3.83
N LEU A 129 5.68 -11.24 3.13
CA LEU A 129 4.51 -10.51 2.66
C LEU A 129 3.78 -11.30 1.56
N GLN A 130 2.49 -11.54 1.77
CA GLN A 130 1.64 -12.30 0.85
C GLN A 130 0.60 -11.44 0.15
N ARG A 131 0.12 -10.39 0.82
CA ARG A 131 -0.87 -9.45 0.30
C ARG A 131 -0.39 -8.02 0.44
N LEU A 132 -0.42 -7.30 -0.67
CA LEU A 132 -0.13 -5.88 -0.71
C LEU A 132 -1.30 -5.12 -1.34
N THR A 133 -1.72 -4.04 -0.70
CA THR A 133 -2.67 -3.07 -1.23
C THR A 133 -2.04 -1.69 -1.22
N LEU A 134 -1.98 -1.05 -2.38
CA LEU A 134 -1.42 0.27 -2.57
C LEU A 134 -2.49 1.19 -3.15
N TYR A 135 -2.79 2.25 -2.42
CA TYR A 135 -3.60 3.35 -2.90
C TYR A 135 -2.73 4.58 -2.99
N LEU A 136 -2.44 4.98 -4.22
CA LEU A 136 -1.48 6.03 -4.52
C LEU A 136 -2.25 7.27 -4.99
N HIS A 137 -2.16 8.36 -4.23
CA HIS A 137 -2.72 9.66 -4.62
C HIS A 137 -1.65 10.78 -4.56
N SER A 138 -1.84 11.84 -5.32
CA SER A 138 -1.01 13.04 -5.48
C SER A 138 -2.02 14.16 -5.65
N GLU A 139 -1.78 15.28 -4.97
CA GLU A 139 -2.62 16.47 -5.10
C GLU A 139 -1.98 17.49 -6.05
N THR A 140 -0.74 17.26 -6.49
CA THR A 140 -0.02 18.11 -7.45
C THR A 140 0.32 17.36 -8.75
N GLU A 141 0.36 18.10 -9.86
CA GLU A 141 0.93 17.67 -11.14
C GLU A 141 2.45 17.52 -10.96
N GLY A 142 2.88 16.32 -10.59
CA GLY A 142 4.23 16.07 -10.11
C GLY A 142 4.80 14.74 -10.56
N MET A 143 6.12 14.60 -10.50
CA MET A 143 6.79 13.35 -10.84
C MET A 143 6.53 12.28 -9.76
N LEU A 144 6.44 11.00 -10.17
CA LEU A 144 6.46 9.88 -9.22
C LEU A 144 7.62 10.03 -8.21
N PRO A 145 7.49 9.51 -6.97
CA PRO A 145 8.68 9.17 -6.19
C PRO A 145 9.63 8.37 -7.08
N ARG A 146 10.94 8.66 -7.03
CA ARG A 146 11.99 8.12 -7.92
C ARG A 146 12.03 6.58 -8.06
N GLY A 147 11.22 5.86 -7.30
CA GLY A 147 10.81 4.50 -7.57
C GLY A 147 9.96 3.95 -6.43
N LEU A 148 8.95 3.16 -6.77
CA LEU A 148 8.45 2.12 -5.87
C LEU A 148 9.28 0.86 -6.17
N VAL A 149 9.83 0.24 -5.13
CA VAL A 149 10.55 -1.03 -5.23
C VAL A 149 9.88 -2.02 -4.28
N ILE A 150 9.49 -3.15 -4.83
CA ILE A 150 8.88 -4.23 -4.06
C ILE A 150 9.80 -5.43 -4.15
N ASP A 151 10.37 -5.81 -3.02
CA ASP A 151 11.17 -7.02 -2.89
C ASP A 151 10.49 -7.93 -1.85
N SER A 152 9.48 -8.65 -2.33
CA SER A 152 8.61 -9.48 -1.50
C SER A 152 8.30 -10.79 -2.22
N PRO A 153 9.24 -11.77 -2.22
CA PRO A 153 9.14 -12.99 -3.03
C PRO A 153 7.92 -13.87 -2.74
N SER A 154 7.31 -13.72 -1.55
CA SER A 154 6.11 -14.45 -1.14
C SER A 154 4.81 -13.79 -1.59
N LEU A 155 4.87 -12.67 -2.32
CA LEU A 155 3.69 -11.90 -2.70
C LEU A 155 2.80 -12.69 -3.67
N LYS A 156 1.52 -12.82 -3.31
CA LYS A 156 0.51 -13.58 -4.07
C LYS A 156 -0.67 -12.72 -4.49
N TYR A 157 -0.94 -11.63 -3.77
CA TYR A 157 -2.03 -10.71 -4.03
C TYR A 157 -1.50 -9.28 -4.06
N LEU A 158 -1.79 -8.56 -5.14
CA LEU A 158 -1.47 -7.16 -5.31
C LEU A 158 -2.76 -6.43 -5.68
N LYS A 159 -3.09 -5.41 -4.89
CA LYS A 159 -4.11 -4.43 -5.23
C LYS A 159 -3.48 -3.08 -5.46
N LEU A 160 -3.81 -2.44 -6.57
CA LEU A 160 -3.28 -1.14 -6.96
C LEU A 160 -4.44 -0.21 -7.33
N ARG A 161 -4.39 1.00 -6.76
CA ARG A 161 -5.15 2.17 -7.24
C ARG A 161 -4.16 3.24 -7.62
N ASP A 162 -4.26 3.71 -8.85
CA ASP A 162 -3.36 4.70 -9.43
C ASP A 162 -4.18 5.83 -10.05
N ARG A 163 -4.35 6.94 -9.32
CA ARG A 163 -5.23 8.06 -9.72
C ARG A 163 -4.46 9.28 -10.26
N HIS A 164 -3.49 9.09 -11.16
CA HIS A 164 -2.62 10.20 -11.62
C HIS A 164 -2.46 10.33 -13.12
N GLN A 165 -2.14 11.56 -13.53
CA GLN A 165 -1.66 11.98 -14.86
C GLN A 165 -0.12 12.07 -14.83
N TRP A 166 0.57 10.99 -14.45
CA TRP A 166 2.01 10.99 -14.25
C TRP A 166 2.75 10.64 -15.54
N ARG A 167 3.60 11.54 -16.03
CA ARG A 167 4.44 11.31 -17.24
C ARG A 167 5.41 10.11 -17.17
N ASP A 168 5.63 9.52 -16.00
CA ASP A 168 6.58 8.39 -15.78
C ASP A 168 5.93 7.20 -15.03
N SER A 169 4.62 7.21 -14.78
CA SER A 169 3.90 6.12 -14.07
C SER A 169 3.53 4.94 -14.93
N SER A 170 3.62 5.11 -16.24
CA SER A 170 3.46 4.09 -17.26
C SER A 170 4.30 2.82 -17.00
N ASN A 171 5.31 2.89 -16.12
CA ASN A 171 6.15 1.74 -15.79
C ASN A 171 5.85 1.08 -14.45
N LEU A 172 4.94 1.63 -13.63
CA LEU A 172 4.71 1.14 -12.27
C LEU A 172 4.13 -0.28 -12.28
N LEU A 173 3.02 -0.48 -13.00
CA LEU A 173 2.37 -1.79 -13.09
C LEU A 173 3.33 -2.84 -13.67
N ALA A 174 4.03 -2.49 -14.75
CA ALA A 174 5.00 -3.36 -15.40
C ALA A 174 6.12 -3.81 -14.44
N ARG A 175 6.69 -2.87 -13.68
CA ARG A 175 7.73 -3.15 -12.67
C ARG A 175 7.19 -4.00 -11.54
N LEU A 176 6.00 -3.70 -11.02
CA LEU A 176 5.39 -4.45 -9.92
C LEU A 176 5.13 -5.91 -10.31
N LEU A 177 4.73 -6.15 -11.55
CA LEU A 177 4.55 -7.49 -12.09
C LEU A 177 5.90 -8.22 -12.18
N GLU A 178 6.91 -7.61 -12.77
CA GLU A 178 8.25 -8.21 -12.88
C GLU A 178 8.90 -8.50 -11.52
N ASP A 179 8.74 -7.60 -10.55
CA ASP A 179 9.25 -7.73 -9.19
C ASP A 179 8.49 -8.82 -8.38
N SER A 180 7.32 -9.25 -8.88
CA SER A 180 6.42 -10.19 -8.18
C SER A 180 6.13 -11.44 -9.02
N PRO A 181 7.13 -12.27 -9.35
CA PRO A 181 6.96 -13.39 -10.27
C PRO A 181 5.98 -14.48 -9.78
N ASN A 182 5.71 -14.54 -8.47
CA ASN A 182 4.79 -15.51 -7.87
C ASN A 182 3.35 -14.96 -7.70
N LEU A 183 3.07 -13.78 -8.24
CA LEU A 183 1.78 -13.12 -8.11
C LEU A 183 0.67 -13.99 -8.72
N ARG A 184 -0.43 -14.16 -7.98
CA ARG A 184 -1.59 -14.96 -8.40
C ARG A 184 -2.83 -14.12 -8.61
N VAL A 185 -2.95 -13.01 -7.90
CA VAL A 185 -4.11 -12.13 -7.97
C VAL A 185 -3.61 -10.70 -8.17
N LEU A 186 -4.09 -10.09 -9.26
CA LEU A 186 -3.91 -8.69 -9.56
C LEU A 186 -5.29 -8.01 -9.49
N ASP A 187 -5.43 -7.02 -8.61
CA ASP A 187 -6.64 -6.21 -8.44
C ASP A 187 -6.30 -4.76 -8.77
N ILE A 188 -6.75 -4.31 -9.94
CA ILE A 188 -6.65 -2.94 -10.37
C ILE A 188 -7.97 -2.25 -9.99
N PHE A 189 -7.89 -1.31 -9.06
CA PHE A 189 -9.03 -0.51 -8.60
C PHE A 189 -8.79 0.92 -9.03
N GLU A 190 -9.37 1.34 -10.16
CA GLU A 190 -9.27 2.70 -10.71
C GLU A 190 -7.84 3.07 -11.18
N ILE A 191 -7.71 3.19 -12.51
CA ILE A 191 -6.57 3.83 -13.19
C ILE A 191 -7.18 5.03 -13.95
N ASP A 192 -6.64 6.23 -13.75
CA ASP A 192 -7.16 7.47 -14.34
C ASP A 192 -6.04 8.25 -15.04
N HIS A 193 -5.54 7.68 -16.15
CA HIS A 193 -4.46 8.21 -17.00
C HIS A 193 -5.03 8.97 -18.22
N ASP A 194 -4.28 9.92 -18.80
CA ASP A 194 -4.61 10.46 -20.15
C ASP A 194 -4.26 9.42 -21.25
N ASP A 195 -4.74 9.60 -22.49
CA ASP A 195 -4.65 8.59 -23.55
C ASP A 195 -3.19 8.22 -23.87
N ARG A 196 -2.29 9.21 -23.86
CA ARG A 196 -0.86 9.01 -24.09
C ARG A 196 -0.20 8.18 -22.99
N ASP A 197 -0.59 8.42 -21.74
CA ASP A 197 -0.02 7.73 -20.58
C ASP A 197 -0.48 6.25 -20.58
N TYR A 198 -1.69 5.96 -21.09
CA TYR A 198 -2.18 4.60 -21.31
C TYR A 198 -1.41 3.86 -22.42
N GLU A 199 -1.15 4.49 -23.56
CA GLU A 199 -0.36 3.88 -24.65
C GLU A 199 1.05 3.54 -24.19
N GLU A 200 1.69 4.44 -23.43
CA GLU A 200 3.01 4.19 -22.85
C GLU A 200 2.96 3.10 -21.79
N LEU A 201 1.92 3.07 -20.94
CA LEU A 201 1.69 2.01 -19.96
C LEU A 201 1.62 0.63 -20.61
N ILE A 202 0.83 0.51 -21.69
CA ILE A 202 0.70 -0.74 -22.45
C ILE A 202 2.04 -1.10 -23.07
N SER A 203 2.66 -0.16 -23.80
CA SER A 203 3.94 -0.37 -24.48
C SER A 203 5.03 -0.87 -23.51
N THR A 204 5.16 -0.25 -22.34
CA THR A 204 6.14 -0.69 -21.34
C THR A 204 5.75 -2.03 -20.73
N THR A 205 4.47 -2.25 -20.41
CA THR A 205 4.01 -3.51 -19.84
C THR A 205 4.30 -4.66 -20.80
N VAL A 206 4.01 -4.49 -22.09
CA VAL A 206 4.32 -5.46 -23.16
C VAL A 206 5.82 -5.72 -23.28
N ARG A 207 6.64 -4.68 -23.21
CA ARG A 207 8.10 -4.78 -23.37
C ARG A 207 8.81 -5.38 -22.15
N THR A 208 8.25 -5.18 -20.96
CA THR A 208 8.96 -5.42 -19.69
C THR A 208 8.46 -6.66 -18.98
N VAL A 209 7.15 -6.93 -19.02
CA VAL A 209 6.54 -8.05 -18.31
C VAL A 209 6.69 -9.32 -19.13
N ARG A 210 7.35 -10.33 -18.57
CA ARG A 210 7.51 -11.64 -19.18
C ARG A 210 6.17 -12.39 -19.15
N GLU A 211 5.87 -13.10 -20.24
CA GLU A 211 4.68 -13.96 -20.32
C GLU A 211 4.61 -14.98 -19.18
N SER A 212 5.75 -15.45 -18.68
CA SER A 212 5.82 -16.37 -17.55
C SER A 212 5.25 -15.77 -16.27
N VAL A 213 5.45 -14.47 -16.03
CA VAL A 213 4.85 -13.74 -14.89
C VAL A 213 3.34 -13.67 -15.07
N LEU A 214 2.87 -13.31 -16.26
CA LEU A 214 1.42 -13.25 -16.56
C LEU A 214 0.76 -14.63 -16.42
N SER A 215 1.44 -15.70 -16.83
CA SER A 215 0.91 -17.07 -16.72
C SER A 215 0.70 -17.56 -15.28
N ASN A 216 1.35 -16.92 -14.30
CA ASN A 216 1.16 -17.22 -12.89
C ASN A 216 -0.10 -16.56 -12.30
N LEU A 217 -0.63 -15.52 -12.96
CA LEU A 217 -1.88 -14.89 -12.58
C LEU A 217 -3.05 -15.88 -12.76
N ARG A 218 -3.88 -15.97 -11.73
CA ARG A 218 -5.09 -16.79 -11.67
C ARG A 218 -6.35 -15.95 -11.63
N THR A 219 -6.23 -14.72 -11.15
CA THR A 219 -7.35 -13.80 -10.99
C THR A 219 -6.88 -12.41 -11.35
N PHE A 220 -7.62 -11.79 -12.25
CA PHE A 220 -7.48 -10.40 -12.60
C PHE A 220 -8.81 -9.71 -12.32
N ASN A 221 -8.79 -8.77 -11.38
CA ASN A 221 -9.94 -7.94 -11.08
C ASN A 221 -9.64 -6.54 -11.61
N TRP A 222 -10.54 -5.98 -12.42
CA TRP A 222 -10.51 -4.58 -12.80
C TRP A 222 -11.79 -3.92 -12.33
N SER A 223 -11.69 -3.06 -11.33
CA SER A 223 -12.81 -2.31 -10.76
C SER A 223 -12.72 -0.84 -11.11
N ARG A 224 -13.88 -0.18 -11.26
CA ARG A 224 -13.98 1.21 -11.74
C ARG A 224 -13.32 1.42 -13.10
N TYR A 225 -13.52 0.44 -13.98
CA TYR A 225 -13.34 0.60 -15.41
C TYR A 225 -14.37 1.62 -15.89
N PHE A 226 -13.94 2.75 -16.45
CA PHE A 226 -14.85 3.82 -16.85
C PHE A 226 -15.46 3.60 -18.24
N GLU A 227 -15.05 2.55 -18.97
CA GLU A 227 -15.49 2.26 -20.36
C GLU A 227 -15.23 3.42 -21.33
N ARG A 228 -14.33 4.35 -20.96
CA ARG A 228 -14.18 5.61 -21.70
C ARG A 228 -13.27 5.45 -22.92
N ARG A 229 -12.37 4.46 -22.94
CA ARG A 229 -11.23 4.41 -23.87
C ARG A 229 -10.88 2.99 -24.34
N PRO A 230 -10.64 2.77 -25.65
CA PRO A 230 -10.21 1.47 -26.19
C PRO A 230 -8.90 0.93 -25.58
N GLN A 231 -7.95 1.80 -25.23
CA GLN A 231 -6.63 1.44 -24.71
C GLN A 231 -6.70 0.71 -23.36
N GLU A 232 -7.67 1.06 -22.51
CA GLU A 232 -7.90 0.34 -21.25
C GLU A 232 -8.24 -1.15 -21.52
N MET A 233 -8.94 -1.42 -22.62
CA MET A 233 -9.30 -2.78 -23.05
C MET A 233 -8.08 -3.55 -23.57
N ASP A 234 -7.16 -2.87 -24.28
CA ASP A 234 -5.92 -3.47 -24.77
C ASP A 234 -5.00 -3.92 -23.62
N LEU A 235 -4.89 -3.11 -22.56
CA LEU A 235 -4.14 -3.49 -21.36
C LEU A 235 -4.76 -4.74 -20.69
N ALA A 236 -6.09 -4.79 -20.59
CA ALA A 236 -6.79 -5.95 -20.05
C ALA A 236 -6.49 -7.18 -20.91
N VAL A 237 -6.72 -7.11 -22.22
CA VAL A 237 -6.47 -8.21 -23.17
C VAL A 237 -5.03 -8.70 -23.06
N TYR A 238 -4.06 -7.81 -22.94
CA TYR A 238 -2.66 -8.18 -22.76
C TYR A 238 -2.41 -8.94 -21.45
N ILE A 239 -2.88 -8.42 -20.31
CA ILE A 239 -2.68 -9.05 -18.99
C ILE A 239 -3.35 -10.44 -18.92
N LEU A 240 -4.51 -10.58 -19.56
CA LEU A 240 -5.27 -11.82 -19.61
C LEU A 240 -4.64 -12.85 -20.57
N GLY A 241 -3.78 -12.38 -21.48
CA GLY A 241 -3.17 -13.16 -22.54
C GLY A 241 -4.17 -13.61 -23.61
N GLU A 242 -3.67 -14.11 -24.74
CA GLU A 242 -4.49 -14.63 -25.85
C GLU A 242 -5.44 -15.80 -25.45
N LYS A 243 -5.34 -16.32 -24.22
CA LYS A 243 -6.18 -17.41 -23.71
C LYS A 243 -7.56 -16.97 -23.24
N TRP A 244 -7.79 -15.69 -22.94
CA TRP A 244 -9.12 -15.22 -22.52
C TRP A 244 -9.80 -14.59 -23.72
N SER A 245 -10.69 -15.37 -24.34
CA SER A 245 -11.58 -14.82 -25.35
C SER A 245 -12.50 -13.80 -24.66
N LEU A 246 -12.81 -12.69 -25.34
CA LEU A 246 -13.76 -11.64 -24.92
C LEU A 246 -15.13 -12.15 -24.44
N LYS A 247 -15.42 -13.45 -24.56
CA LYS A 247 -16.64 -14.09 -24.06
C LYS A 247 -16.65 -14.29 -22.54
N ASP A 248 -15.49 -14.31 -21.88
CA ASP A 248 -15.40 -14.55 -20.43
C ASP A 248 -15.60 -13.27 -19.59
N CYS A 249 -15.48 -12.08 -20.21
CA CYS A 249 -15.71 -10.79 -19.56
C CYS A 249 -17.20 -10.40 -19.42
N ASN A 250 -18.10 -11.09 -20.13
CA ASN A 250 -19.54 -10.74 -20.18
C ASN A 250 -20.38 -11.27 -19.00
N ASN A 251 -19.76 -11.91 -18.00
CA ASN A 251 -20.48 -12.49 -16.85
C ASN A 251 -20.39 -11.67 -15.56
N LEU A 252 -20.04 -10.38 -15.63
CA LEU A 252 -19.99 -9.49 -14.46
C LEU A 252 -20.80 -8.20 -14.68
N VAL A 253 -22.05 -8.37 -15.15
CA VAL A 253 -23.10 -7.33 -15.06
C VAL A 253 -23.60 -7.22 -13.63
#